data_AF-A0A813DFV0-F1
#
_entry.id   AF-A0A813DFV0-F1
#
_cell.length_a   1.000
_cell.length_b   1.000
_cell.length_c   1.000
_cell.angle_alpha   90.00
_cell.angle_beta   90.00
_cell.angle_gamma   90.00
#
_symmetry.space_group_name_H-M   'P 1'
#
loop_
_entity.id
_entity.type
_entity.pdbx_description
1 polymer ?
#
loop_
_entity_poly.entity_id
_entity_poly.type
_entity_poly.pdbx_seq_one_letter_code
_entity_poly.pdbx_strand_id
1 'polypeptide(L)'
;PEVLRGEALGPAADIYSFGVIMWEMLAQKLPHKGLSFSQVLASVGWAGWTPDMSLLPELPREVLHLIRECLNFAPSDRPRGKDVHRRVKRFPKQARLKAMKMLATYLS
;
A
#
# COMPACT_ATOMS: atom_id res chain seq x y z
N PRO A 1 -8.73 -3.00 5.60
CA PRO A 1 -9.58 -2.37 6.64
C PRO A 1 -10.66 -3.34 7.16
N GLU A 2 -11.37 -3.97 6.23
CA GLU A 2 -12.38 -5.00 6.41
C GLU A 2 -11.91 -6.19 7.26
N VAL A 3 -10.68 -6.67 7.07
CA VAL A 3 -10.12 -7.78 7.87
C VAL A 3 -10.04 -7.42 9.35
N LEU A 4 -9.62 -6.19 9.65
CA LEU A 4 -9.55 -5.67 11.01
C LEU A 4 -10.94 -5.48 11.63
N ARG A 5 -11.98 -5.28 10.82
CA ARG A 5 -13.38 -5.24 11.25
C ARG A 5 -14.02 -6.63 11.39
N GLY A 6 -13.29 -7.70 11.09
CA GLY A 6 -13.84 -9.07 11.09
C GLY A 6 -14.80 -9.36 9.93
N GLU A 7 -14.76 -8.55 8.86
CA GLU A 7 -15.56 -8.76 7.66
C GLU A 7 -14.98 -9.86 6.76
N ALA A 8 -15.74 -10.25 5.73
CA ALA A 8 -15.34 -11.31 4.80
C ALA A 8 -13.99 -11.01 4.13
N LEU A 9 -13.07 -11.96 4.26
CA LEU A 9 -11.79 -11.95 3.56
C LEU A 9 -12.01 -12.18 2.06
N GLY A 10 -11.29 -11.42 1.24
CA GLY A 10 -11.30 -11.59 -0.20
C GLY A 10 -10.07 -10.96 -0.85
N PRO A 11 -9.89 -11.14 -2.17
CA PRO A 11 -8.71 -10.67 -2.89
C PRO A 11 -8.44 -9.16 -2.75
N ALA A 12 -9.46 -8.35 -2.49
CA ALA A 12 -9.30 -6.92 -2.26
C ALA A 12 -8.48 -6.60 -1.01
N ALA A 13 -8.46 -7.48 0.00
CA ALA A 13 -7.63 -7.34 1.19
C ALA A 13 -6.14 -7.46 0.83
N ASP A 14 -5.77 -8.39 -0.05
CA ASP A 14 -4.39 -8.53 -0.55
C ASP A 14 -3.95 -7.28 -1.31
N ILE A 15 -4.87 -6.65 -2.06
CA ILE A 15 -4.60 -5.39 -2.78
C ILE A 15 -4.31 -4.24 -1.80
N TYR A 16 -5.05 -4.17 -0.71
CA TYR A 16 -4.78 -3.19 0.33
C TYR A 16 -3.41 -3.41 0.97
N SER A 17 -3.11 -4.64 1.39
CA SER A 17 -1.80 -5.01 1.95
C SER A 17 -0.66 -4.72 0.97
N PHE A 18 -0.86 -4.99 -0.31
CA PHE A 18 0.09 -4.62 -1.36
C PHE A 18 0.31 -3.11 -1.44
N GLY A 19 -0.75 -2.29 -1.36
CA GLY A 19 -0.65 -0.83 -1.30
C GLY A 19 0.17 -0.34 -0.10
N VAL A 20 -0.04 -0.95 1.08
CA VAL A 20 0.71 -0.63 2.30
C VAL A 20 2.20 -0.97 2.13
N ILE A 21 2.50 -2.17 1.63
CA ILE A 21 3.89 -2.62 1.39
C ILE A 21 4.59 -1.72 0.36
N MET A 22 3.91 -1.36 -0.73
CA MET A 22 4.47 -0.42 -1.70
C MET A 22 4.82 0.93 -1.05
N TRP A 23 3.91 1.48 -0.25
CA TRP A 23 4.17 2.75 0.43
C TRP A 23 5.34 2.61 1.41
N GLU A 24 5.37 1.57 2.24
CA GLU A 24 6.40 1.31 3.23
C GLU A 24 7.79 1.17 2.59
N MET A 25 7.90 0.40 1.51
CA MET A 25 9.13 0.26 0.75
C MET A 25 9.63 1.58 0.17
N LEU A 26 8.72 2.44 -0.31
CA LEU A 26 9.10 3.69 -0.96
C LEU A 26 9.42 4.79 0.05
N ALA A 27 8.66 4.86 1.15
CA ALA A 27 8.89 5.79 2.25
C ALA A 27 10.04 5.36 3.17
N GLN A 28 10.43 4.07 3.15
CA GLN A 28 11.38 3.45 4.08
C GLN A 28 10.98 3.71 5.55
N LYS A 29 9.68 3.60 5.83
CA LYS A 29 9.08 3.87 7.13
C LYS A 29 7.96 2.88 7.41
N LEU A 30 7.86 2.48 8.68
CA LEU A 30 6.75 1.69 9.19
C LEU A 30 5.52 2.61 9.37
N PRO A 31 4.40 2.36 8.67
CA PRO A 31 3.23 3.25 8.68
C PRO A 31 2.58 3.42 10.06
N HIS A 32 2.76 2.44 10.94
CA HIS A 32 2.14 2.40 12.27
C HIS A 32 3.18 2.33 13.41
N LYS A 33 4.41 2.79 13.17
CA LYS A 33 5.47 2.77 14.19
C LYS A 33 5.01 3.49 15.46
N GLY A 34 5.09 2.80 16.61
CA GLY A 34 4.74 3.37 17.91
C GLY A 34 3.24 3.38 18.24
N LEU A 35 2.38 2.86 17.35
CA LEU A 35 0.96 2.65 17.66
C LEU A 35 0.74 1.30 18.32
N SER A 36 -0.18 1.24 19.28
CA SER A 36 -0.68 -0.02 19.83
C SER A 36 -1.56 -0.76 18.81
N PHE A 37 -1.77 -2.06 19.02
CA PHE A 37 -2.69 -2.84 18.19
C PHE A 37 -4.11 -2.23 18.18
N SER A 38 -4.62 -1.76 19.33
CA SER A 38 -5.94 -1.14 19.40
C SER A 38 -6.02 0.19 18.62
N GLN A 39 -4.93 0.97 18.59
CA GLN A 39 -4.85 2.19 17.78
C GLN A 39 -4.80 1.88 16.28
N VAL A 40 -4.04 0.85 15.87
CA VAL A 40 -4.03 0.38 14.48
C VAL A 40 -5.40 -0.14 14.06
N LEU A 41 -6.02 -0.96 14.92
CA LEU A 41 -7.37 -1.48 14.74
C LEU A 41 -8.35 -0.33 14.46
N ALA A 42 -8.46 0.64 15.38
CA ALA A 42 -9.36 1.78 15.24
C ALA A 42 -9.07 2.63 13.99
N SER A 43 -7.80 2.97 13.75
CA SER A 43 -7.41 3.86 12.65
C SER A 43 -7.62 3.23 11.28
N VAL A 44 -7.12 2.02 11.06
CA VAL A 44 -7.18 1.32 9.77
C VAL A 44 -8.56 0.73 9.54
N GLY A 45 -9.18 0.17 10.57
CA GLY A 45 -10.47 -0.48 10.44
C GLY A 45 -11.64 0.52 10.37
N TRP A 46 -11.62 1.63 11.09
CA TRP A 46 -12.80 2.52 11.20
C TRP A 46 -12.54 3.95 10.77
N ALA A 47 -11.33 4.48 10.96
CA ALA A 47 -11.04 5.90 10.69
C ALA A 47 -10.58 6.20 9.25
N GLY A 48 -10.63 5.23 8.34
CA GLY A 48 -10.24 5.47 6.94
C GLY A 48 -8.76 5.83 6.78
N TRP A 49 -7.88 5.29 7.63
CA TRP A 49 -6.46 5.62 7.60
C TRP A 49 -5.86 5.43 6.20
N THR A 50 -5.07 6.42 5.79
CA THR A 50 -4.19 6.33 4.63
C THR A 50 -2.80 6.80 5.05
N PRO A 51 -1.72 6.18 4.55
CA PRO A 51 -0.39 6.62 4.86
C PRO A 51 -0.08 7.98 4.21
N ASP A 52 0.83 8.73 4.84
CA ASP A 52 1.21 10.06 4.36
C ASP A 52 1.99 9.96 3.04
N MET A 53 1.34 10.38 1.96
CA MET A 53 1.91 10.35 0.61
C MET A 53 3.02 11.40 0.41
N SER A 54 3.14 12.39 1.29
CA SER A 54 4.21 13.40 1.23
C SER A 54 5.57 12.83 1.65
N LEU A 55 5.58 11.70 2.35
CA LEU A 55 6.80 10.99 2.75
C LEU A 55 7.41 10.15 1.63
N LEU A 56 6.72 10.03 0.49
CA LEU A 56 7.23 9.32 -0.68
C LEU A 56 8.23 10.19 -1.45
N PRO A 57 9.27 9.59 -2.06
CA PRO A 57 10.15 10.31 -2.96
C PRO A 57 9.36 10.79 -4.20
N GLU A 58 10.00 11.61 -5.04
CA GLU A 58 9.43 11.93 -6.34
C GLU A 58 9.23 10.67 -7.17
N LEU A 59 7.98 10.45 -7.59
CA LEU A 59 7.53 9.26 -8.31
C LEU A 59 6.67 9.66 -9.51
N PRO A 60 6.66 8.86 -10.59
CA PRO A 60 5.70 9.04 -11.67
C PRO A 60 4.26 9.05 -11.14
N ARG A 61 3.42 9.93 -11.71
CA ARG A 61 2.02 10.07 -11.29
C ARG A 61 1.25 8.75 -11.32
N GLU A 62 1.54 7.85 -12.27
CA GLU A 62 0.84 6.56 -12.33
C GLU A 62 1.15 5.64 -11.14
N VAL A 63 2.35 5.76 -10.55
CA VAL A 63 2.76 5.00 -9.35
C VAL A 63 1.99 5.50 -8.14
N LEU A 64 1.98 6.82 -7.92
CA LEU A 64 1.25 7.45 -6.82
C LEU A 64 -0.24 7.15 -6.90
N HIS A 65 -0.82 7.23 -8.09
CA HIS A 65 -2.23 6.93 -8.31
C HIS A 65 -2.54 5.47 -7.99
N LEU A 66 -1.69 4.52 -8.43
CA LEU A 66 -1.87 3.10 -8.13
C LEU A 66 -1.81 2.82 -6.62
N ILE A 67 -0.85 3.41 -5.90
CA ILE A 67 -0.74 3.26 -4.44
C ILE A 67 -2.03 3.73 -3.76
N ARG A 68 -2.55 4.91 -4.14
CA ARG A 68 -3.80 5.45 -3.59
C ARG A 68 -5.00 4.55 -3.85
N GLU A 69 -5.17 4.07 -5.08
CA GLU A 69 -6.29 3.19 -5.42
C GLU A 69 -6.24 1.86 -4.67
N CYS A 70 -5.04 1.28 -4.48
CA CYS A 70 -4.88 0.08 -3.66
C CYS A 70 -5.29 0.32 -2.19
N LEU A 71 -5.09 1.54 -1.68
CA LEU A 71 -5.34 1.92 -0.29
C LEU A 71 -6.74 2.51 -0.05
N ASN A 72 -7.64 2.46 -1.05
CA ASN A 72 -9.03 2.88 -0.85
C ASN A 72 -9.68 2.10 0.28
N PHE A 73 -10.44 2.80 1.12
CA PHE A 73 -11.03 2.21 2.33
C PHE A 73 -12.05 1.12 1.99
N ALA A 74 -12.97 1.41 1.06
CA ALA A 74 -13.94 0.45 0.57
C ALA A 74 -13.27 -0.59 -0.35
N PRO A 75 -13.45 -1.91 -0.11
CA PRO A 75 -12.84 -2.95 -0.94
C PRO A 75 -13.26 -2.90 -2.41
N SER A 76 -14.47 -2.43 -2.72
CA SER A 76 -15.01 -2.27 -4.08
C SER A 76 -14.26 -1.25 -4.92
N ASP A 77 -13.64 -0.27 -4.27
CA ASP A 77 -13.00 0.86 -4.95
C ASP A 77 -11.52 0.55 -5.26
N ARG A 78 -11.06 -0.64 -4.91
CA ARG A 78 -9.70 -1.10 -5.16
C ARG A 78 -9.59 -1.79 -6.51
N PRO A 79 -8.45 -1.67 -7.21
CA PRO A 79 -8.23 -2.37 -8.46
C PRO A 79 -8.14 -3.88 -8.23
N ARG A 80 -8.49 -4.67 -9.23
CA ARG A 80 -8.27 -6.12 -9.18
C ARG A 80 -6.79 -6.44 -9.33
N GLY A 81 -6.33 -7.55 -8.75
CA GLY A 81 -4.92 -7.97 -8.83
C GLY A 81 -4.36 -8.03 -10.25
N LYS A 82 -5.14 -8.49 -11.23
CA LYS A 82 -4.74 -8.49 -12.64
C LYS A 82 -4.47 -7.09 -13.21
N ASP A 83 -5.23 -6.10 -12.74
CA ASP A 83 -5.12 -4.70 -13.18
C ASP A 83 -3.90 -4.04 -12.52
N VAL A 84 -3.64 -4.32 -11.24
CA VAL A 84 -2.42 -3.93 -10.53
C VAL A 84 -1.18 -4.50 -11.22
N HIS A 85 -1.13 -5.82 -11.43
CA HIS A 85 0.01 -6.49 -12.07
C HIS A 85 0.30 -5.92 -13.47
N ARG A 86 -0.74 -5.67 -14.28
CA ARG A 86 -0.59 -5.05 -15.61
C ARG A 86 0.03 -3.64 -15.52
N ARG A 87 -0.38 -2.83 -14.54
CA ARG A 87 0.14 -1.46 -14.34
C ARG A 87 1.58 -1.47 -13.85
N VAL A 88 1.90 -2.30 -12.86
CA VAL A 88 3.27 -2.43 -12.33
C VAL A 88 4.26 -2.87 -13.41
N LYS A 89 3.85 -3.77 -14.31
CA LYS A 89 4.69 -4.19 -15.46
C LYS A 89 5.06 -3.06 -16.42
N ARG A 90 4.22 -2.02 -16.52
CA ARG A 90 4.45 -0.85 -17.38
C ARG A 90 5.39 0.17 -16.76
N PHE A 91 5.72 0.04 -15.47
CA PHE A 91 6.67 0.97 -14.84
C PHE A 91 8.06 0.85 -15.48
N PRO A 92 8.77 2.00 -15.65
CA PRO A 92 10.11 2.02 -16.20
C PRO A 92 11.03 1.02 -15.49
N LYS A 93 11.94 0.38 -16.23
CA LYS A 93 12.86 -0.62 -15.67
C LYS A 93 13.68 -0.05 -14.51
N GLN A 94 14.10 1.22 -14.58
CA GLN A 94 14.78 1.89 -13.46
C GLN A 94 13.91 2.00 -12.21
N ALA A 95 12.62 2.29 -12.34
CA ALA A 95 11.70 2.37 -11.19
C ALA A 95 11.56 1.00 -10.51
N ARG A 96 11.45 -0.08 -11.29
CA ARG A 96 11.41 -1.47 -10.78
C ARG A 96 12.71 -1.87 -10.08
N LEU A 97 13.86 -1.55 -10.67
CA LEU A 97 15.18 -1.80 -10.08
C LEU A 97 15.41 -1.02 -8.79
N LYS A 98 14.97 0.25 -8.74
CA LYS A 98 15.05 1.09 -7.54
C LYS A 98 14.16 0.52 -6.42
N ALA A 99 12.93 0.10 -6.75
CA ALA A 99 12.04 -0.57 -5.80
C ALA A 99 12.61 -1.90 -5.29
N MET A 100 13.25 -2.72 -6.15
CA MET A 100 13.93 -3.96 -5.73
C MET A 100 15.12 -3.69 -4.81
N LYS A 101 15.91 -2.64 -5.05
CA LYS A 101 16.97 -2.22 -4.13
C LYS A 101 16.40 -1.78 -2.77
N MET A 102 15.32 -1.01 -2.77
CA MET A 102 14.61 -0.61 -1.54
C MET A 102 14.05 -1.81 -0.76
N LEU A 103 13.54 -2.83 -1.45
CA LEU A 103 13.14 -4.11 -0.84
C LEU A 103 14.32 -4.81 -0.17
N ALA A 104 15.46 -4.90 -0.86
CA ALA A 104 16.65 -5.51 -0.29
C ALA A 104 17.09 -4.80 0.98
N THR A 105 17.08 -3.46 1.00
CA THR A 105 17.38 -2.66 2.20
C THR A 105 16.35 -2.85 3.31
N TYR A 106 15.08 -2.99 2.98
CA TYR A 106 14.02 -3.22 3.96
C TYR A 106 14.12 -4.59 4.67
N LEU A 107 14.61 -5.61 3.95
CA LEU A 107 14.72 -6.99 4.44
C LEU A 107 16.08 -7.34 5.07
N SER A 108 17.05 -6.43 5.02
CA SER A 108 18.41 -6.60 5.57
C SER A 108 18.49 -6.04 6.99
#